data_AF-A0A1G8W6T6-F1
#
_entry.id   AF-A0A1G8W6T6-F1
#
_cell.length_a   1.000
_cell.length_b   1.000
_cell.length_c   1.000
_cell.angle_alpha   90.00
_cell.angle_beta   90.00
_cell.angle_gamma   90.00
#
_symmetry.space_group_name_H-M   'P 1'
#
loop_
_entity.id
_entity.type
_entity.pdbx_description
1 polymer ?
#
loop_
_entity_poly.entity_id
_entity_poly.type
_entity_poly.pdbx_seq_one_letter_code
_entity_poly.pdbx_strand_id
1 'polypeptide(L)'
;MPKPQYNYDLPPHKVEYGLEVAVSDLDIDPQAQRTLSEPRAQRMADNLVVEAIGLIIVSERDDGKKYIVDGQHRKRACELAGIPTVKVEIHYGLTLDQEAKLFLIKNRESHKPRPIDEYHVGLTGGVPLFVDTDRVLKAHNLTLGSTSTNGVGAVSGVLRIVERWGADALDRTLTVAEEAWGRTEQTWDGMLLGGIGQFLGRFGGEIDDQELSKRLLESGSAAAWRAEILTQSSRGGFNNSGTGSRVTTAYRLVAQAWNRRRKAANRIEI
;
A
#
# COMPACT_ATOMS: atom_id res chain seq x y z
N MET A 1 11.84 13.62 31.81
CA MET A 1 12.94 14.30 31.08
C MET A 1 12.37 14.82 29.77
N PRO A 2 12.58 16.10 29.41
CA PRO A 2 12.19 16.61 28.10
C PRO A 2 12.90 15.79 27.01
N LYS A 3 12.19 15.48 25.92
CA LYS A 3 12.81 14.81 24.77
C LYS A 3 13.87 15.74 24.18
N PRO A 4 15.07 15.26 23.85
CA PRO A 4 16.04 16.06 23.12
C PRO A 4 15.43 16.47 21.78
N GLN A 5 15.37 17.77 21.51
CA GLN A 5 14.89 18.33 20.26
C GLN A 5 16.11 18.69 19.41
N TYR A 6 16.30 17.96 18.31
CA TYR A 6 17.37 18.22 17.35
C TYR A 6 16.84 19.19 16.29
N ASN A 7 17.46 20.37 16.20
CA ASN A 7 17.09 21.38 15.20
C ASN A 7 17.81 21.13 13.88
N TYR A 8 17.08 21.27 12.78
CA TYR A 8 17.61 21.27 11.42
C TYR A 8 17.63 22.71 10.94
N ASP A 9 18.63 23.48 11.37
CA ASP A 9 18.71 24.89 11.03
C ASP A 9 19.16 25.05 9.56
N LEU A 10 18.26 25.60 8.75
CA LEU A 10 18.52 26.01 7.38
C LEU A 10 18.48 27.55 7.34
N PRO A 11 19.60 28.23 7.02
CA PRO A 11 19.62 29.69 7.04
C PRO A 11 18.70 30.27 5.95
N PRO A 12 18.21 31.52 6.11
CA PRO A 12 17.50 32.21 5.05
C PRO A 12 18.36 32.29 3.79
N HIS A 13 17.77 31.92 2.65
CA HIS A 13 18.43 31.90 1.34
C HIS A 13 17.40 32.17 0.25
N LYS A 14 17.89 32.44 -0.97
CA LYS A 14 17.03 32.71 -2.13
C LYS A 14 16.37 31.42 -2.61
N VAL A 15 15.05 31.47 -2.84
CA VAL A 15 14.27 30.37 -3.41
C VAL A 15 13.37 30.88 -4.52
N GLU A 16 13.37 30.21 -5.66
CA GLU A 16 12.45 30.46 -6.78
C GLU A 16 11.55 29.24 -7.02
N TYR A 17 10.25 29.46 -7.18
CA TYR A 17 9.25 28.39 -7.26
C TYR A 17 8.61 28.33 -8.66
N GLY A 18 8.38 27.12 -9.16
CA GLY A 18 7.55 26.88 -10.34
C GLY A 18 8.25 27.14 -11.67
N LEU A 19 9.58 27.21 -11.70
CA LEU A 19 10.36 27.35 -12.92
C LEU A 19 10.30 26.05 -13.74
N GLU A 20 10.26 26.17 -15.06
CA GLU A 20 10.39 25.02 -15.95
C GLU A 20 11.86 24.81 -16.33
N VAL A 21 12.36 23.60 -16.07
CA VAL A 21 13.74 23.21 -16.37
C VAL A 21 13.73 21.92 -17.17
N ALA A 22 14.65 21.79 -18.13
CA ALA A 22 14.80 20.56 -18.89
C ALA A 22 15.26 19.43 -17.98
N VAL A 23 14.67 18.25 -18.13
CA VAL A 23 14.99 17.08 -17.30
C VAL A 23 16.46 16.67 -17.45
N SER A 24 17.07 16.94 -18.60
CA SER A 24 18.49 16.73 -18.90
C SER A 24 19.44 17.60 -18.08
N ASP A 25 18.96 18.75 -17.61
CA ASP A 25 19.78 19.77 -16.95
C ASP A 25 19.82 19.58 -15.43
N LEU A 26 19.16 18.52 -14.93
CA LEU A 26 19.09 18.16 -13.52
C LEU A 26 20.08 17.05 -13.20
N ASP A 27 21.12 17.41 -12.45
CA ASP A 27 22.16 16.51 -11.97
C ASP A 27 21.77 15.85 -10.64
N ILE A 28 22.40 14.71 -10.35
CA ILE A 28 22.21 13.95 -9.11
C ILE A 28 23.55 13.89 -8.39
N ASP A 29 23.58 14.40 -7.15
CA ASP A 29 24.72 14.18 -6.26
C ASP A 29 24.57 12.84 -5.53
N PRO A 30 25.46 11.85 -5.75
CA PRO A 30 25.37 10.55 -5.09
C PRO A 30 25.52 10.61 -3.57
N GLN A 31 26.14 11.66 -3.01
CA GLN A 31 26.35 11.80 -1.57
C GLN A 31 25.12 12.35 -0.83
N ALA A 32 24.30 13.15 -1.51
CA ALA A 32 23.12 13.78 -0.93
C ALA A 32 21.81 13.01 -1.20
N GLN A 33 21.83 12.01 -2.08
CA GLN A 33 20.63 11.31 -2.54
C GLN A 33 20.52 9.87 -2.06
N ARG A 34 19.27 9.39 -1.95
CA ARG A 34 18.98 7.99 -1.66
C ARG A 34 19.10 7.13 -2.92
N THR A 35 19.22 5.81 -2.74
CA THR A 35 19.28 4.86 -3.86
C THR A 35 18.04 4.95 -4.74
N LEU A 36 18.25 5.10 -6.06
CA LEU A 36 17.19 5.06 -7.05
C LEU A 36 16.63 3.63 -7.14
N SER A 37 15.31 3.51 -7.22
CA SER A 37 14.64 2.23 -7.45
C SER A 37 14.01 2.27 -8.82
N GLU A 38 14.65 1.62 -9.79
CA GLU A 38 14.17 1.58 -11.17
C GLU A 38 12.75 1.01 -11.27
N PRO A 39 12.39 -0.09 -10.58
CA PRO A 39 11.02 -0.60 -10.59
C PRO A 39 9.99 0.37 -10.00
N ARG A 40 10.40 1.25 -9.08
CA ARG A 40 9.52 2.31 -8.56
C ARG A 40 9.34 3.42 -9.59
N ALA A 41 10.42 3.85 -10.23
CA ALA A 41 10.36 4.88 -11.27
C ALA A 41 9.53 4.44 -12.47
N GLN A 42 9.69 3.18 -12.93
CA GLN A 42 8.89 2.62 -14.01
C GLN A 42 7.40 2.62 -13.67
N ARG A 43 7.02 2.13 -12.48
CA ARG A 43 5.60 2.16 -12.05
C ARG A 43 5.01 3.57 -11.97
N MET A 44 5.83 4.56 -11.62
CA MET A 44 5.43 5.96 -11.63
C MET A 44 5.25 6.48 -13.06
N ALA A 45 6.13 6.09 -13.99
CA ALA A 45 6.04 6.46 -15.40
C ALA A 45 4.79 5.85 -16.07
N ASP A 46 4.49 4.58 -15.78
CA ASP A 46 3.35 3.86 -16.37
C ASP A 46 1.99 4.47 -16.00
N ASN A 47 1.90 5.17 -14.86
CA ASN A 47 0.66 5.77 -14.33
C ASN A 47 0.81 7.29 -14.12
N LEU A 48 1.69 7.93 -14.89
CA LEU A 48 2.04 9.32 -14.68
C LEU A 48 0.88 10.25 -15.06
N VAL A 49 0.46 11.09 -14.11
CA VAL A 49 -0.46 12.20 -14.36
C VAL A 49 0.36 13.48 -14.31
N VAL A 50 0.57 14.11 -15.46
CA VAL A 50 1.51 15.23 -15.65
C VAL A 50 1.19 16.39 -14.71
N GLU A 51 -0.10 16.69 -14.54
CA GLU A 51 -0.62 17.76 -13.69
C GLU A 51 -0.37 17.50 -12.19
N ALA A 52 -0.08 16.26 -11.80
CA ALA A 52 0.09 15.84 -10.41
C ALA A 52 1.54 15.53 -10.00
N ILE A 53 2.53 15.78 -10.88
CA ILE A 53 3.96 15.51 -10.60
C ILE A 53 4.47 16.34 -9.40
N GLY A 54 3.95 17.55 -9.24
CA GLY A 54 4.42 18.52 -8.25
C GLY A 54 5.80 19.10 -8.59
N LEU A 55 6.36 19.89 -7.69
CA LEU A 55 7.68 20.51 -7.87
C LEU A 55 8.80 19.54 -7.48
N ILE A 56 9.85 19.46 -8.31
CA ILE A 56 11.12 18.82 -7.96
C ILE A 56 11.98 19.86 -7.23
N ILE A 57 12.58 19.47 -6.10
CA ILE A 57 13.39 20.37 -5.28
C ILE A 57 14.84 20.28 -5.75
N VAL A 58 15.43 21.43 -6.06
CA VAL A 58 16.74 21.55 -6.71
C VAL A 58 17.58 22.57 -5.93
N SER A 59 18.88 22.30 -5.83
CA SER A 59 19.90 23.23 -5.35
C SER A 59 20.74 23.68 -6.54
N GLU A 60 20.81 24.99 -6.78
CA GLU A 60 21.78 25.58 -7.71
C GLU A 60 23.02 26.00 -6.91
N ARG A 61 24.14 25.33 -7.21
CA ARG A 61 25.43 25.60 -6.56
C ARG A 61 26.18 26.71 -7.30
N ASP A 62 27.29 27.17 -6.72
CA ASP A 62 28.13 28.23 -7.29
C ASP A 62 28.71 27.89 -8.67
N ASP A 63 28.73 26.61 -9.05
CA ASP A 63 29.13 26.15 -10.39
C ASP A 63 28.03 26.34 -11.45
N GLY A 64 26.86 26.86 -11.06
CA GLY A 64 25.69 27.06 -11.92
C GLY A 64 24.93 25.76 -12.25
N LYS A 65 25.37 24.61 -11.71
CA LYS A 65 24.70 23.33 -11.92
C LYS A 65 23.56 23.13 -10.93
N LYS A 66 22.55 22.41 -11.40
CA LYS A 66 21.29 22.18 -10.70
C LYS A 66 21.25 20.74 -10.19
N TYR A 67 21.44 20.57 -8.89
CA TYR A 67 21.45 19.26 -8.23
C TYR A 67 20.09 18.97 -7.59
N ILE A 68 19.55 17.79 -7.84
CA ILE A 68 18.30 17.36 -7.22
C ILE A 68 18.51 17.16 -5.72
N VAL A 69 17.64 17.76 -4.91
CA VAL A 69 17.55 17.56 -3.45
C VAL A 69 16.39 16.63 -3.11
N ASP A 70 15.22 16.75 -3.75
CA ASP A 70 14.14 15.76 -3.65
C ASP A 70 13.39 15.62 -4.97
N GLY A 71 12.92 14.41 -5.25
CA GLY A 71 12.17 14.11 -6.48
C GLY A 71 12.93 13.27 -7.51
N GLN A 72 14.03 12.59 -7.15
CA GLN A 72 14.79 11.74 -8.08
C GLN A 72 13.91 10.70 -8.82
N HIS A 73 12.94 10.07 -8.12
CA HIS A 73 12.05 9.07 -8.73
C HIS A 73 11.07 9.72 -9.69
N ARG A 74 10.64 10.97 -9.42
CA ARG A 74 9.78 11.76 -10.31
C ARG A 74 10.55 12.19 -11.55
N LYS A 75 11.79 12.67 -11.39
CA LYS A 75 12.70 12.97 -12.50
C LYS A 75 12.88 11.76 -13.41
N ARG A 76 13.24 10.60 -12.83
CA ARG A 76 13.39 9.35 -13.59
C ARG A 76 12.10 8.90 -14.26
N ALA A 77 10.95 9.04 -13.60
CA ALA A 77 9.66 8.73 -14.20
C ALA A 77 9.34 9.64 -15.41
N CYS A 78 9.69 10.93 -15.34
CA CYS A 78 9.53 11.87 -16.45
C CYS A 78 10.44 11.50 -17.63
N GLU A 79 11.68 11.08 -17.38
CA GLU A 79 12.57 10.57 -18.44
C GLU A 79 11.98 9.34 -19.15
N LEU A 80 11.48 8.38 -18.36
CA LEU A 80 10.88 7.16 -18.88
C LEU A 80 9.59 7.44 -19.66
N ALA A 81 8.81 8.43 -19.24
CA ALA A 81 7.59 8.86 -19.91
C ALA A 81 7.84 9.81 -21.10
N GLY A 82 9.09 10.19 -21.38
CA GLY A 82 9.44 11.11 -22.46
C GLY A 82 9.02 12.56 -22.23
N ILE A 83 8.85 12.99 -20.97
CA ILE A 83 8.52 14.37 -20.61
C ILE A 83 9.81 15.21 -20.63
N PRO A 84 9.89 16.27 -21.46
CA PRO A 84 11.13 17.01 -21.67
C PRO A 84 11.46 17.99 -20.55
N THR A 85 10.44 18.58 -19.93
CA THR A 85 10.58 19.63 -18.91
C THR A 85 9.76 19.31 -17.65
N VAL A 86 10.26 19.78 -16.51
CA VAL A 86 9.61 19.61 -15.21
C VAL A 86 9.59 20.94 -14.46
N LYS A 87 8.59 21.12 -13.61
CA LYS A 87 8.52 22.28 -12.72
C LYS A 87 9.37 22.05 -11.47
N VAL A 88 10.17 23.05 -11.10
CA VAL A 88 11.13 22.94 -10.00
C VAL A 88 10.98 24.06 -8.96
N GLU A 89 11.42 23.78 -7.73
CA GLU A 89 11.72 24.73 -6.66
C GLU A 89 13.26 24.80 -6.56
N ILE A 90 13.87 25.94 -6.91
CA ILE A 90 15.33 26.13 -6.92
C ILE A 90 15.76 26.91 -5.68
N HIS A 91 16.64 26.30 -4.88
CA HIS A 91 17.34 26.91 -3.77
C HIS A 91 18.76 27.30 -4.20
N TYR A 92 19.16 28.54 -3.96
CA TYR A 92 20.46 29.05 -4.42
C TYR A 92 21.49 29.09 -3.29
N GLY A 93 22.74 28.74 -3.60
CA GLY A 93 23.89 28.95 -2.72
C GLY A 93 23.89 28.04 -1.48
N LEU A 94 23.25 26.87 -1.56
CA LEU A 94 23.29 25.90 -0.48
C LEU A 94 24.60 25.10 -0.49
N THR A 95 25.12 24.83 0.70
CA THR A 95 26.19 23.83 0.89
C THR A 95 25.60 22.42 0.92
N LEU A 96 26.44 21.40 0.71
CA LEU A 96 26.01 19.99 0.76
C LEU A 96 25.32 19.62 2.09
N ASP A 97 25.78 20.16 3.22
CA ASP A 97 25.15 19.95 4.54
C ASP A 97 23.75 20.59 4.61
N GLN A 98 23.58 21.77 4.02
CA GLN A 98 22.30 22.46 3.95
C GLN A 98 21.32 21.76 3.01
N GLU A 99 21.79 21.23 1.89
CA GLU A 99 21.00 20.37 0.99
C GLU A 99 20.50 19.12 1.73
N ALA A 100 21.37 18.45 2.50
CA ALA A 100 20.99 17.29 3.30
C ALA A 100 19.95 17.65 4.38
N LYS A 101 20.10 18.80 5.05
CA LYS A 101 19.10 19.31 6.00
C LYS A 101 17.78 19.62 5.33
N LEU A 102 17.79 20.29 4.17
CA LEU A 102 16.60 20.57 3.37
C LEU A 102 15.87 19.28 2.99
N PHE A 103 16.59 18.26 2.52
CA PHE A 103 16.03 16.94 2.24
C PHE A 103 15.34 16.34 3.47
N LEU A 104 16.00 16.37 4.64
CA LEU A 104 15.45 15.82 5.89
C LEU A 104 14.21 16.59 6.36
N ILE A 105 14.21 17.92 6.29
CA ILE A 105 13.06 18.75 6.66
C ILE A 105 11.85 18.40 5.80
N LYS A 106 11.99 18.45 4.47
CA LYS A 106 10.89 18.18 3.53
C LYS A 106 10.35 16.75 3.66
N ASN A 107 11.23 15.75 3.86
CA ASN A 107 10.79 14.36 4.04
C ASN A 107 10.15 14.10 5.41
N ARG A 108 10.51 14.85 6.46
CA ARG A 108 9.91 14.71 7.80
C ARG A 108 8.55 15.37 7.91
N GLU A 109 8.36 16.51 7.26
CA GLU A 109 7.07 17.19 7.19
C GLU A 109 6.06 16.42 6.32
N SER A 110 6.56 15.66 5.34
CA SER A 110 5.73 14.77 4.53
C SER A 110 5.35 13.49 5.30
N HIS A 111 4.07 13.32 5.58
CA HIS A 111 3.53 12.08 6.10
C HIS A 111 2.61 11.41 5.08
N LYS A 112 2.83 10.10 4.86
CA LYS A 112 1.90 9.31 4.05
C LYS A 112 0.53 9.31 4.75
N PRO A 113 -0.57 9.65 4.05
CA PRO A 113 -1.91 9.56 4.61
C PRO A 113 -2.17 8.16 5.17
N ARG A 114 -2.93 8.07 6.26
CA ARG A 114 -3.33 6.76 6.77
C ARG A 114 -4.29 6.14 5.77
N PRO A 115 -4.35 4.80 5.66
CA PRO A 115 -5.25 4.14 4.71
C PRO A 115 -6.71 4.55 4.83
N ILE A 116 -7.20 4.85 6.05
CA ILE A 116 -8.56 5.32 6.28
C ILE A 116 -8.79 6.75 5.76
N ASP A 117 -7.78 7.61 5.84
CA ASP A 117 -7.87 8.98 5.31
C ASP A 117 -7.89 8.92 3.78
N GLU A 118 -7.04 8.06 3.19
CA GLU A 118 -7.02 7.79 1.75
C GLU A 118 -8.35 7.22 1.25
N TYR A 119 -8.98 6.32 2.02
CA TYR A 119 -10.31 5.79 1.72
C TYR A 119 -11.38 6.90 1.62
N HIS A 120 -11.46 7.79 2.61
CA HIS A 120 -12.44 8.88 2.60
C HIS A 120 -12.18 9.91 1.50
N VAL A 121 -10.91 10.27 1.25
CA VAL A 121 -10.54 11.16 0.15
C VAL A 121 -10.87 10.50 -1.20
N GLY A 122 -10.57 9.22 -1.36
CA GLY A 122 -10.87 8.45 -2.55
C GLY A 122 -12.36 8.37 -2.86
N LEU A 123 -13.19 8.20 -1.82
CA LEU A 123 -14.66 8.31 -1.96
C LEU A 123 -15.11 9.69 -2.40
N THR A 124 -14.52 10.74 -1.81
CA THR A 124 -14.83 12.12 -2.19
C THR A 124 -14.46 12.40 -3.65
N GLY A 125 -13.35 11.84 -4.12
CA GLY A 125 -12.91 11.91 -5.51
C GLY A 125 -13.68 10.98 -6.47
N GLY A 126 -14.61 10.15 -5.98
CA GLY A 126 -15.35 9.20 -6.82
C GLY A 126 -14.45 8.12 -7.46
N VAL A 127 -13.29 7.84 -6.87
CA VAL A 127 -12.33 6.89 -7.45
C VAL A 127 -12.89 5.46 -7.37
N PRO A 128 -12.98 4.72 -8.50
CA PRO A 128 -13.73 3.46 -8.59
C PRO A 128 -13.39 2.43 -7.51
N LEU A 129 -12.10 2.25 -7.22
CA LEU A 129 -11.62 1.33 -6.17
C LEU A 129 -12.34 1.56 -4.83
N PHE A 130 -12.47 2.81 -4.41
CA PHE A 130 -13.05 3.15 -3.11
C PHE A 130 -14.58 3.10 -3.17
N VAL A 131 -15.19 3.57 -4.27
CA VAL A 131 -16.65 3.53 -4.47
C VAL A 131 -17.18 2.10 -4.49
N ASP A 132 -16.52 1.20 -5.22
CA ASP A 132 -16.90 -0.21 -5.27
C ASP A 132 -16.70 -0.92 -3.93
N THR A 133 -15.58 -0.61 -3.24
CA THR A 133 -15.34 -1.14 -1.90
C THR A 133 -16.45 -0.71 -0.93
N ASP A 134 -16.83 0.57 -0.93
CA ASP A 134 -17.86 1.12 -0.05
C ASP A 134 -19.24 0.54 -0.35
N ARG A 135 -19.57 0.37 -1.63
CA ARG A 135 -20.82 -0.28 -2.06
C ARG A 135 -20.94 -1.69 -1.50
N VAL A 136 -19.88 -2.49 -1.61
CA VAL A 136 -19.86 -3.86 -1.08
C VAL A 136 -19.97 -3.86 0.44
N LEU A 137 -19.18 -3.04 1.15
CA LEU A 137 -19.25 -2.96 2.61
C LEU A 137 -20.65 -2.57 3.11
N LYS A 138 -21.30 -1.60 2.45
CA LYS A 138 -22.67 -1.19 2.77
C LYS A 138 -23.69 -2.29 2.53
N ALA A 139 -23.55 -3.07 1.45
CA ALA A 139 -24.41 -4.22 1.20
C ALA A 139 -24.34 -5.26 2.34
N HIS A 140 -23.16 -5.40 2.95
CA HIS A 140 -22.92 -6.26 4.12
C HIS A 140 -23.24 -5.57 5.47
N ASN A 141 -23.74 -4.33 5.48
CA ASN A 141 -23.93 -3.53 6.71
C ASN A 141 -22.64 -3.41 7.54
N LEU A 142 -21.50 -3.24 6.88
CA LEU A 142 -20.17 -3.07 7.49
C LEU A 142 -19.64 -1.65 7.28
N THR A 143 -18.83 -1.21 8.23
CA THR A 143 -18.06 0.04 8.16
C THR A 143 -16.56 -0.24 8.08
N LEU A 144 -15.79 0.65 7.46
CA LEU A 144 -14.33 0.51 7.34
C LEU A 144 -13.61 1.45 8.31
N GLY A 145 -12.51 0.98 8.91
CA GLY A 145 -11.62 1.83 9.73
C GLY A 145 -11.81 1.74 11.24
N SER A 146 -12.76 0.92 11.71
CA SER A 146 -12.89 0.57 13.13
C SER A 146 -13.00 -0.95 13.28
N THR A 147 -12.52 -1.49 14.39
CA THR A 147 -12.66 -2.92 14.70
C THR A 147 -13.88 -3.12 15.59
N SER A 148 -14.91 -3.79 15.08
CA SER A 148 -16.12 -4.15 15.84
C SER A 148 -16.86 -5.29 15.16
N THR A 149 -17.99 -5.72 15.72
CA THR A 149 -18.89 -6.70 15.09
C THR A 149 -19.35 -6.29 13.68
N ASN A 150 -19.49 -4.98 13.40
CA ASN A 150 -19.86 -4.45 12.09
C ASN A 150 -18.77 -3.51 11.52
N GLY A 151 -17.53 -3.68 11.95
CA GLY A 151 -16.42 -2.80 11.62
C GLY A 151 -15.20 -3.59 11.20
N VAL A 152 -14.70 -3.28 10.01
CA VAL A 152 -13.48 -3.85 9.44
C VAL A 152 -12.33 -2.87 9.67
N GLY A 153 -11.44 -3.18 10.62
CA GLY A 153 -10.25 -2.34 10.88
C GLY A 153 -9.16 -2.46 9.81
N ALA A 154 -9.20 -3.52 9.00
CA ALA A 154 -8.16 -3.88 8.02
C ALA A 154 -8.30 -3.16 6.67
N VAL A 155 -8.32 -1.82 6.70
CA VAL A 155 -8.55 -0.95 5.52
C VAL A 155 -7.72 -1.36 4.30
N SER A 156 -6.38 -1.43 4.45
CA SER A 156 -5.49 -1.80 3.34
C SER A 156 -5.62 -3.26 2.88
N GLY A 157 -6.11 -4.14 3.74
CA GLY A 157 -6.38 -5.54 3.37
C GLY A 157 -7.59 -5.63 2.45
N VAL A 158 -8.69 -4.96 2.83
CA VAL A 158 -9.92 -4.87 2.03
C VAL A 158 -9.67 -4.24 0.67
N LEU A 159 -9.01 -3.08 0.64
CA LEU A 159 -8.69 -2.39 -0.62
C LEU A 159 -7.85 -3.26 -1.55
N ARG A 160 -6.90 -4.04 -1.00
CA ARG A 160 -6.07 -4.95 -1.79
C ARG A 160 -6.86 -6.09 -2.43
N ILE A 161 -7.93 -6.57 -1.79
CA ILE A 161 -8.79 -7.61 -2.37
C ILE A 161 -9.46 -7.05 -3.62
N VAL A 162 -10.06 -5.85 -3.52
CA VAL A 162 -10.75 -5.21 -4.65
C VAL A 162 -9.77 -4.82 -5.75
N GLU A 163 -8.63 -4.24 -5.41
CA GLU A 163 -7.58 -3.85 -6.36
C GLU A 163 -7.07 -5.03 -7.19
N ARG A 164 -6.94 -6.22 -6.58
CA ARG A 164 -6.37 -7.40 -7.26
C ARG A 164 -7.39 -8.32 -7.90
N TRP A 165 -8.56 -8.46 -7.30
CA TRP A 165 -9.53 -9.50 -7.64
C TRP A 165 -10.94 -8.95 -7.89
N GLY A 166 -11.14 -7.64 -7.76
CA GLY A 166 -12.41 -6.97 -8.01
C GLY A 166 -13.36 -6.97 -6.81
N ALA A 167 -14.44 -6.21 -6.96
CA ALA A 167 -15.46 -6.01 -5.92
C ALA A 167 -16.23 -7.30 -5.60
N ASP A 168 -16.48 -8.15 -6.60
CA ASP A 168 -17.14 -9.45 -6.44
C ASP A 168 -16.35 -10.38 -5.52
N ALA A 169 -15.02 -10.42 -5.66
CA ALA A 169 -14.17 -11.21 -4.77
C ALA A 169 -14.25 -10.72 -3.32
N LEU A 170 -14.36 -9.40 -3.09
CA LEU A 170 -14.59 -8.86 -1.74
C LEU A 170 -15.96 -9.28 -1.21
N ASP A 171 -17.01 -9.16 -2.01
CA ASP A 171 -18.37 -9.52 -1.63
C ASP A 171 -18.47 -10.98 -1.19
N ARG A 172 -17.93 -11.90 -2.00
CA ARG A 172 -17.85 -13.32 -1.69
C ARG A 172 -16.97 -13.59 -0.46
N THR A 173 -15.87 -12.85 -0.29
CA THR A 173 -15.00 -12.98 0.89
C THR A 173 -15.74 -12.65 2.19
N LEU A 174 -16.48 -11.55 2.21
CA LEU A 174 -17.26 -11.13 3.37
C LEU A 174 -18.38 -12.12 3.66
N THR A 175 -19.08 -12.57 2.61
CA THR A 175 -20.13 -13.61 2.69
C THR A 175 -19.59 -14.89 3.33
N VAL A 176 -18.51 -15.46 2.79
CA VAL A 176 -17.91 -16.70 3.28
C VAL A 176 -17.44 -16.56 4.73
N ALA A 177 -16.83 -15.43 5.10
CA ALA A 177 -16.37 -15.20 6.46
C ALA A 177 -17.54 -15.08 7.45
N GLU A 178 -18.59 -14.34 7.08
CA GLU A 178 -19.79 -14.18 7.90
C GLU A 178 -20.54 -15.50 8.08
N GLU A 179 -20.72 -16.28 7.02
CA GLU A 179 -21.39 -17.58 7.11
C GLU A 179 -20.60 -18.59 7.91
N ALA A 180 -19.26 -18.57 7.81
CA ALA A 180 -18.42 -19.49 8.55
C ALA A 180 -18.42 -19.20 10.06
N TRP A 181 -18.36 -17.92 10.46
CA TRP A 181 -18.04 -17.56 11.85
C TRP A 181 -19.00 -16.58 12.51
N GLY A 182 -20.02 -16.11 11.78
CA GLY A 182 -20.86 -15.00 12.20
C GLY A 182 -20.09 -13.69 12.30
N ARG A 183 -20.75 -12.67 12.85
CA ARG A 183 -20.15 -11.34 13.01
C ARG A 183 -19.40 -11.24 14.33
N THR A 184 -18.08 -11.11 14.24
CA THR A 184 -17.19 -10.83 15.38
C THR A 184 -16.05 -9.92 14.93
N GLU A 185 -15.33 -9.30 15.85
CA GLU A 185 -14.12 -8.54 15.48
C GLU A 185 -13.07 -9.42 14.77
N GLN A 186 -13.01 -10.72 15.11
CA GLN A 186 -12.02 -11.63 14.55
C GLN A 186 -12.43 -12.10 13.15
N THR A 187 -13.72 -12.21 12.85
CA THR A 187 -14.23 -12.52 11.50
C THR A 187 -13.65 -11.56 10.46
N TRP A 188 -13.55 -10.28 10.83
CA TRP A 188 -13.09 -9.20 9.96
C TRP A 188 -11.58 -8.95 10.02
N ASP A 189 -10.80 -9.86 10.60
CA ASP A 189 -9.35 -9.73 10.66
C ASP A 189 -8.74 -9.72 9.25
N GLY A 190 -7.85 -8.76 8.99
CA GLY A 190 -7.28 -8.55 7.66
C GLY A 190 -6.46 -9.72 7.11
N MET A 191 -5.93 -10.60 7.97
CA MET A 191 -5.22 -11.80 7.54
C MET A 191 -6.20 -12.85 7.02
N LEU A 192 -7.34 -13.02 7.71
CA LEU A 192 -8.39 -13.96 7.30
C LEU A 192 -9.05 -13.49 6.02
N LEU A 193 -9.53 -12.24 5.99
CA LEU A 193 -10.14 -11.66 4.79
C LEU A 193 -9.16 -11.68 3.61
N GLY A 194 -7.89 -11.32 3.84
CA GLY A 194 -6.87 -11.38 2.80
C GLY A 194 -6.64 -12.81 2.27
N GLY A 195 -6.62 -13.82 3.15
CA GLY A 195 -6.42 -15.22 2.77
C GLY A 195 -7.59 -15.80 1.98
N ILE A 196 -8.83 -15.56 2.45
CA ILE A 196 -10.06 -15.96 1.77
C ILE A 196 -10.18 -15.24 0.43
N GLY A 197 -9.97 -13.92 0.41
CA GLY A 197 -10.05 -13.14 -0.83
C GLY A 197 -8.98 -13.52 -1.86
N GLN A 198 -7.76 -13.85 -1.42
CA GLN A 198 -6.75 -14.39 -2.32
C GLN A 198 -7.14 -15.76 -2.89
N PHE A 199 -7.78 -16.59 -2.09
CA PHE A 199 -8.24 -17.92 -2.51
C PHE A 199 -9.37 -17.82 -3.54
N LEU A 200 -10.42 -17.06 -3.24
CA LEU A 200 -11.56 -16.85 -4.12
C LEU A 200 -11.16 -16.08 -5.39
N GLY A 201 -10.25 -15.10 -5.29
CA GLY A 201 -9.75 -14.40 -6.47
C GLY A 201 -9.01 -15.30 -7.47
N ARG A 202 -8.41 -16.41 -6.99
CA ARG A 202 -7.70 -17.37 -7.85
C ARG A 202 -8.57 -18.50 -8.37
N PHE A 203 -9.44 -19.04 -7.52
CA PHE A 203 -10.17 -20.28 -7.81
C PHE A 203 -11.69 -20.10 -7.85
N GLY A 204 -12.21 -18.89 -7.62
CA GLY A 204 -13.61 -18.63 -7.32
C GLY A 204 -14.63 -19.15 -8.35
N GLY A 205 -14.23 -19.37 -9.61
CA GLY A 205 -15.09 -19.99 -10.62
C GLY A 205 -15.44 -21.46 -10.34
N GLU A 206 -14.67 -22.14 -9.50
CA GLU A 206 -14.84 -23.57 -9.15
C GLU A 206 -15.27 -23.76 -7.68
N ILE A 207 -15.38 -22.66 -6.93
CA ILE A 207 -15.65 -22.68 -5.49
C ILE A 207 -17.11 -22.30 -5.24
N ASP A 208 -17.81 -23.18 -4.54
CA ASP A 208 -19.10 -22.89 -3.92
C ASP A 208 -18.89 -22.24 -2.55
N ASP A 209 -19.48 -21.07 -2.35
CA ASP A 209 -19.23 -20.25 -1.15
C ASP A 209 -19.81 -20.87 0.12
N GLN A 210 -20.97 -21.53 0.01
CA GLN A 210 -21.62 -22.23 1.13
C GLN A 210 -20.81 -23.45 1.58
N GLU A 211 -20.29 -24.23 0.62
CA GLU A 211 -19.39 -25.32 0.96
C GLU A 211 -18.11 -24.78 1.58
N LEU A 212 -17.51 -23.72 1.03
CA LEU A 212 -16.30 -23.15 1.58
C LEU A 212 -16.51 -22.67 3.02
N SER A 213 -17.58 -21.92 3.29
CA SER A 213 -17.89 -21.42 4.64
C SER A 213 -18.04 -22.56 5.65
N LYS A 214 -18.73 -23.65 5.27
CA LYS A 214 -18.83 -24.88 6.08
C LYS A 214 -17.46 -25.51 6.36
N ARG A 215 -16.57 -25.61 5.36
CA ARG A 215 -15.22 -26.18 5.52
C ARG A 215 -14.35 -25.36 6.46
N LEU A 216 -14.47 -24.02 6.39
CA LEU A 216 -13.75 -23.12 7.28
C LEU A 216 -14.23 -23.28 8.73
N LEU A 217 -15.54 -23.35 8.95
CA LEU A 217 -16.14 -23.60 10.26
C LEU A 217 -15.75 -24.97 10.84
N GLU A 218 -15.78 -26.04 10.04
CA GLU A 218 -15.32 -27.39 10.43
C GLU A 218 -13.83 -27.44 10.84
N SER A 219 -13.06 -26.44 10.43
CA SER A 219 -11.62 -26.34 10.72
C SER A 219 -11.31 -25.46 11.94
N GLY A 220 -12.30 -24.76 12.49
CA GLY A 220 -12.19 -23.97 13.72
C GLY A 220 -12.89 -22.62 13.65
N SER A 221 -12.99 -21.94 14.79
CA SER A 221 -13.49 -20.56 14.87
C SER A 221 -12.51 -19.56 14.25
N ALA A 222 -12.97 -18.35 13.92
CA ALA A 222 -12.11 -17.27 13.43
C ALA A 222 -10.89 -17.01 14.34
N ALA A 223 -11.08 -17.09 15.67
CA ALA A 223 -10.00 -16.96 16.64
C ALA A 223 -8.97 -18.10 16.55
N ALA A 224 -9.42 -19.34 16.36
CA ALA A 224 -8.53 -20.50 16.18
C ALA A 224 -7.73 -20.40 14.87
N TRP A 225 -8.38 -20.01 13.78
CA TRP A 225 -7.71 -19.73 12.50
C TRP A 225 -6.64 -18.65 12.64
N ARG A 226 -6.97 -17.54 13.31
CA ARG A 226 -6.03 -16.45 13.56
C ARG A 226 -4.83 -16.90 14.38
N ALA A 227 -5.04 -17.69 15.43
CA ALA A 227 -3.97 -18.25 16.25
C ALA A 227 -3.06 -19.20 15.44
N GLU A 228 -3.64 -20.04 14.58
CA GLU A 228 -2.89 -20.95 13.72
C GLU A 228 -2.04 -20.20 12.68
N ILE A 229 -2.60 -19.15 12.04
CA ILE A 229 -1.87 -18.30 11.10
C ILE A 229 -0.67 -17.64 11.76
N LEU A 230 -0.86 -17.06 12.97
CA LEU A 230 0.22 -16.43 13.72
C LEU A 230 1.31 -17.44 14.11
N THR A 231 0.90 -18.64 14.52
CA THR A 231 1.82 -19.74 14.84
C THR A 231 2.64 -20.16 13.62
N GLN A 232 1.99 -20.48 12.50
CA GLN A 232 2.67 -20.99 11.31
C GLN A 232 3.55 -19.93 10.63
N SER A 233 3.09 -18.68 10.55
CA SER A 233 3.88 -17.59 9.95
C SER A 233 5.15 -17.25 10.75
N SER A 234 5.18 -17.57 12.04
CA SER A 234 6.33 -17.33 12.91
C SER A 234 7.38 -18.45 12.87
N ARG A 235 7.04 -19.65 12.36
CA ARG A 235 7.96 -20.81 12.29
C ARG A 235 9.16 -20.57 11.36
N GLY A 236 9.06 -19.63 10.42
CA GLY A 236 10.16 -19.20 9.54
C GLY A 236 11.07 -18.11 10.13
N GLY A 237 10.93 -17.79 11.43
CA GLY A 237 11.64 -16.71 12.11
C GLY A 237 10.98 -15.34 11.97
N PHE A 238 11.39 -14.37 12.79
CA PHE A 238 10.79 -13.03 12.85
C PHE A 238 10.89 -12.25 11.51
N ASN A 239 11.90 -12.56 10.69
CA ASN A 239 12.17 -11.89 9.42
C ASN A 239 11.11 -12.17 8.33
N ASN A 240 10.27 -13.20 8.49
CA ASN A 240 9.24 -13.60 7.53
C ASN A 240 7.81 -13.51 8.10
N SER A 241 7.60 -12.72 9.17
CA SER A 241 6.31 -12.66 9.89
C SER A 241 5.40 -11.48 9.52
N GLY A 242 5.76 -10.73 8.47
CA GLY A 242 5.00 -9.56 8.01
C GLY A 242 3.60 -9.89 7.48
N THR A 243 2.73 -8.88 7.36
CA THR A 243 1.31 -9.02 6.96
C THR A 243 1.13 -9.86 5.68
N GLY A 244 2.00 -9.69 4.68
CA GLY A 244 1.94 -10.48 3.44
C GLY A 244 2.19 -11.99 3.64
N SER A 245 3.11 -12.33 4.53
CA SER A 245 3.37 -13.74 4.91
C SER A 245 2.16 -14.34 5.62
N ARG A 246 1.55 -13.59 6.56
CA ARG A 246 0.36 -14.04 7.29
C ARG A 246 -0.84 -14.27 6.36
N VAL A 247 -1.07 -13.39 5.41
CA VAL A 247 -2.10 -13.56 4.37
C VAL A 247 -1.81 -14.79 3.50
N THR A 248 -0.55 -15.00 3.13
CA THR A 248 -0.14 -16.18 2.34
C THR A 248 -0.37 -17.48 3.12
N THR A 249 -0.06 -17.49 4.41
CA THR A 249 -0.35 -18.63 5.30
C THR A 249 -1.86 -18.86 5.42
N ALA A 250 -2.65 -17.80 5.59
CA ALA A 250 -4.11 -17.88 5.63
C ALA A 250 -4.67 -18.49 4.32
N TYR A 251 -4.22 -18.01 3.16
CA TYR A 251 -4.54 -18.58 1.85
C TYR A 251 -4.26 -20.09 1.78
N ARG A 252 -3.07 -20.53 2.21
CA ARG A 252 -2.71 -21.96 2.21
C ARG A 252 -3.61 -22.78 3.11
N LEU A 253 -3.94 -22.27 4.29
CA LEU A 253 -4.86 -22.94 5.22
C LEU A 253 -6.27 -23.04 4.65
N VAL A 254 -6.78 -21.99 3.98
CA VAL A 254 -8.06 -22.00 3.28
C VAL A 254 -8.06 -23.09 2.20
N ALA A 255 -7.00 -23.16 1.39
CA ALA A 255 -6.87 -24.18 0.35
C ALA A 255 -6.78 -25.61 0.91
N GLN A 256 -6.08 -25.79 2.04
CA GLN A 256 -6.04 -27.08 2.76
C GLN A 256 -7.41 -27.48 3.30
N ALA A 257 -8.15 -26.53 3.88
CA ALA A 257 -9.52 -26.77 4.37
C ALA A 257 -10.46 -27.16 3.23
N TRP A 258 -10.37 -26.49 2.08
CA TRP A 258 -11.14 -26.82 0.88
C TRP A 258 -10.84 -28.22 0.34
N ASN A 259 -9.56 -28.57 0.23
CA ASN A 259 -9.10 -29.86 -0.29
C ASN A 259 -9.31 -31.03 0.69
N ARG A 260 -9.68 -30.74 1.94
CA ARG A 260 -9.85 -31.75 2.99
C ARG A 260 -10.91 -32.78 2.57
N ARG A 261 -10.55 -34.06 2.63
CA ARG A 261 -11.41 -35.21 2.27
C ARG A 261 -11.86 -35.24 0.80
N ARG A 262 -11.26 -34.43 -0.09
CA ARG A 262 -11.48 -34.53 -1.54
C ARG A 262 -10.55 -35.56 -2.19
N LYS A 263 -11.08 -36.28 -3.18
CA LYS A 263 -10.29 -37.14 -4.09
C LYS A 263 -9.30 -36.28 -4.87
N ALA A 264 -8.16 -36.85 -5.25
CA ALA A 264 -7.09 -36.12 -5.94
C ALA A 264 -7.58 -35.35 -7.19
N ALA A 265 -8.48 -35.95 -7.98
CA ALA A 265 -9.05 -35.34 -9.18
C ALA A 265 -9.91 -34.09 -8.93
N ASN A 266 -10.38 -33.86 -7.69
CA ASN A 266 -11.27 -32.74 -7.33
C ASN A 266 -10.57 -31.74 -6.40
N ARG A 267 -9.24 -31.84 -6.27
CA ARG A 267 -8.44 -30.89 -5.50
C ARG A 267 -7.98 -29.77 -6.40
N ILE A 268 -8.01 -28.56 -5.87
CA ILE A 268 -7.31 -27.43 -6.49
C ILE A 268 -5.81 -27.54 -6.22
N GLU A 269 -5.02 -27.12 -7.20
CA GLU A 269 -3.56 -27.04 -7.09
C GLU A 269 -3.16 -25.75 -6.37
N ILE A 270 -2.34 -25.84 -5.31
CA ILE A 270 -2.11 -24.77 -4.32
C ILE A 270 -0.90 -23.89 -4.67
#